data_AF-A0A968F106-F1
#
_entry.id   AF-A0A968F106-F1
#
_cell.length_a   1.000
_cell.length_b   1.000
_cell.length_c   1.000
_cell.angle_alpha   90.00
_cell.angle_beta   90.00
_cell.angle_gamma   90.00
#
_symmetry.space_group_name_H-M   'P 1'
#
loop_
_entity.id
_entity.type
_entity.pdbx_description
1 polymer ?
#
loop_
_entity_poly.entity_id
_entity_poly.type
_entity_poly.pdbx_seq_one_letter_code
_entity_poly.pdbx_strand_id
1 'polypeptide(L)'
;MKAVILGVAIVLHFLLSIIYTLTGAIIARPVRSAAGLTGAILGLMLYLVNFYIFTGIFLWFEGARNWLSIVTHIVFGVVASLTYLHLRTRKLRRTA
;
A
#
# COMPACT_ATOMS: atom_id res chain seq x y z
N MET A 1 21.01 9.63 -15.85
CA MET A 1 19.90 10.23 -15.08
C MET A 1 18.71 9.27 -14.90
N LYS A 2 18.12 8.68 -15.96
CA LYS A 2 16.96 7.77 -15.85
C LYS A 2 17.20 6.50 -15.00
N ALA A 3 18.37 5.87 -15.12
CA ALA A 3 18.70 4.66 -14.35
C ALA A 3 18.79 4.90 -12.83
N VAL A 4 19.31 6.07 -12.41
CA VAL A 4 19.38 6.45 -10.99
C VAL A 4 17.98 6.67 -10.43
N ILE A 5 17.12 7.38 -11.18
CA ILE A 5 15.72 7.59 -10.79
C ILE A 5 14.99 6.24 -10.66
N LEU A 6 15.19 5.31 -11.59
CA LEU A 6 14.61 3.97 -11.51
C LEU A 6 15.09 3.21 -10.27
N GLY A 7 16.40 3.23 -9.97
CA GLY A 7 16.95 2.59 -8.79
C GLY A 7 16.37 3.15 -7.49
N VAL A 8 16.32 4.49 -7.37
CA VAL A 8 15.70 5.16 -6.22
C VAL A 8 14.21 4.85 -6.12
N ALA A 9 13.49 4.85 -7.25
CA ALA A 9 12.06 4.53 -7.28
C ALA A 9 11.77 3.11 -6.79
N ILE A 10 12.58 2.12 -7.21
CA ILE A 10 12.44 0.73 -6.77
C ILE A 10 12.66 0.62 -5.25
N VAL A 11 13.74 1.22 -4.73
CA VAL A 11 14.05 1.19 -3.30
C VAL A 11 12.93 1.85 -2.49
N LEU A 12 12.48 3.04 -2.91
CA LEU A 12 11.37 3.73 -2.25
C LEU A 12 10.09 2.92 -2.32
N HIS A 13 9.77 2.31 -3.46
CA HIS A 13 8.57 1.51 -3.63
C HIS A 13 8.55 0.35 -2.63
N PHE A 14 9.63 -0.43 -2.55
CA PHE A 14 9.72 -1.55 -1.60
C PHE A 14 9.65 -1.09 -0.14
N LEU A 15 10.39 -0.03 0.22
CA LEU A 15 10.41 0.49 1.58
C LEU A 15 9.02 0.99 2.01
N LEU A 16 8.38 1.78 1.16
CA LEU A 16 7.03 2.31 1.41
C LEU A 16 6.00 1.19 1.45
N SER A 17 6.07 0.17 0.60
CA SER A 17 5.17 -0.99 0.65
C SER A 17 5.23 -1.71 2.00
N ILE A 18 6.43 -1.90 2.57
CA ILE A 18 6.58 -2.50 3.91
C ILE A 18 5.94 -1.61 4.97
N ILE A 19 6.32 -0.33 5.02
CA ILE A 19 5.84 0.62 6.04
C ILE A 19 4.30 0.71 5.99
N TYR A 20 3.74 0.86 4.80
CA TYR A 20 2.30 1.02 4.62
C TYR A 20 1.52 -0.25 4.89
N THR A 21 2.05 -1.43 4.54
CA THR A 21 1.38 -2.70 4.86
C THR A 21 1.33 -2.94 6.36
N LEU A 22 2.42 -2.66 7.08
CA LEU A 22 2.48 -2.78 8.54
C LEU A 22 1.53 -1.79 9.23
N THR A 23 1.54 -0.53 8.79
CA THR A 23 0.63 0.50 9.32
C THR A 23 -0.83 0.15 9.02
N GLY A 24 -1.11 -0.30 7.79
CA GLY A 24 -2.43 -0.74 7.36
C GLY A 24 -2.94 -1.95 8.16
N ALA A 25 -2.07 -2.89 8.53
CA ALA A 25 -2.43 -4.04 9.36
C ALA A 25 -2.88 -3.63 10.78
N ILE A 26 -2.25 -2.59 11.35
CA ILE A 26 -2.66 -2.01 12.64
C ILE A 26 -4.06 -1.39 12.51
N ILE A 27 -4.26 -0.57 11.48
CA ILE A 27 -5.54 0.12 11.21
C ILE A 27 -6.67 -0.87 10.90
N ALA A 28 -6.39 -1.93 10.13
CA ALA A 28 -7.37 -2.92 9.71
C ALA A 28 -7.68 -3.99 10.77
N ARG A 29 -6.96 -4.00 11.90
CA ARG A 29 -7.15 -4.98 12.98
C ARG A 29 -8.59 -5.13 13.50
N PRO A 30 -9.39 -4.06 13.71
CA PRO A 30 -10.76 -4.20 14.19
C PRO A 30 -11.75 -4.63 13.10
N VAL A 31 -11.41 -4.49 11.81
CA VAL A 31 -12.38 -4.53 10.70
C VAL A 31 -12.29 -5.84 9.90
N ARG A 32 -12.70 -6.97 10.50
CA ARG A 32 -12.57 -8.30 9.85
C ARG A 32 -13.50 -8.47 8.64
N SER A 33 -14.77 -8.07 8.76
CA SER A 33 -15.79 -8.28 7.73
C SER A 33 -15.59 -7.41 6.48
N ALA A 34 -14.94 -6.25 6.65
CA ALA A 34 -14.71 -5.30 5.56
C ALA A 34 -13.23 -5.17 5.18
N ALA A 35 -12.38 -6.15 5.51
CA ALA A 35 -10.94 -6.05 5.31
C ALA A 35 -10.54 -5.69 3.88
N GLY A 36 -11.19 -6.28 2.86
CA GLY A 36 -10.96 -5.93 1.46
C GLY A 36 -11.29 -4.46 1.15
N LEU A 37 -12.46 -3.97 1.57
CA LEU A 37 -12.86 -2.57 1.38
C LEU A 37 -11.96 -1.60 2.14
N THR A 38 -11.61 -1.91 3.40
CA THR A 38 -10.63 -1.15 4.18
C THR A 38 -9.29 -1.10 3.45
N GLY A 39 -8.85 -2.22 2.89
CA GLY A 39 -7.65 -2.30 2.06
C GLY A 39 -7.72 -1.42 0.81
N ALA A 40 -8.83 -1.44 0.09
CA ALA A 40 -9.05 -0.60 -1.09
C ALA A 40 -8.97 0.90 -0.75
N ILE A 41 -9.65 1.33 0.32
CA ILE A 41 -9.63 2.72 0.79
C ILE A 41 -8.22 3.12 1.20
N LEU A 42 -7.54 2.28 2.00
CA LEU A 42 -6.16 2.53 2.40
C LEU A 42 -5.24 2.62 1.18
N GLY A 43 -5.36 1.71 0.22
CA GLY A 43 -4.62 1.73 -1.04
C GLY A 43 -4.82 3.04 -1.81
N LEU A 44 -6.07 3.52 -1.92
CA LEU A 44 -6.36 4.81 -2.54
C LEU A 44 -5.72 5.98 -1.77
N MET A 45 -5.79 5.97 -0.43
CA MET A 45 -5.10 6.98 0.39
C MET A 45 -3.59 6.96 0.17
N LEU A 46 -2.98 5.77 0.04
CA LEU A 46 -1.56 5.64 -0.30
C LEU A 46 -1.23 6.23 -1.66
N TYR A 47 -2.09 6.02 -2.67
CA TYR A 47 -1.91 6.67 -3.97
C TYR A 47 -1.87 8.19 -3.82
N LEU A 48 -2.81 8.77 -3.07
CA LEU A 48 -2.87 10.21 -2.85
C LEU A 48 -1.62 10.73 -2.15
N VAL A 49 -1.17 10.06 -1.09
CA VAL A 49 0.08 10.43 -0.38
C VAL A 49 1.28 10.35 -1.33
N ASN A 50 1.43 9.24 -2.06
CA ASN A 50 2.57 9.04 -2.95
C ASN A 50 2.61 10.06 -4.10
N PHE A 51 1.47 10.29 -4.74
CA PHE A 51 1.45 11.07 -5.97
C PHE A 51 1.08 12.54 -5.78
N TYR A 52 0.64 12.98 -4.60
CA TYR A 52 0.30 14.39 -4.37
C TYR A 52 1.11 15.02 -3.23
N ILE A 53 1.45 14.26 -2.17
CA ILE A 53 2.29 14.79 -1.08
C ILE A 53 3.76 14.67 -1.46
N PHE A 54 4.21 13.48 -1.90
CA PHE A 54 5.63 13.30 -2.23
C PHE A 54 6.08 13.98 -3.52
N THR A 55 5.17 14.48 -4.37
CA THR A 55 5.58 15.24 -5.56
C THR A 55 6.37 16.51 -5.21
N GLY A 56 6.17 17.09 -4.01
CA GLY A 56 7.01 18.21 -3.54
C GLY A 56 8.47 17.82 -3.25
N ILE A 57 8.76 16.53 -3.08
CA ILE A 57 10.09 15.99 -2.75
C ILE A 57 10.70 15.26 -3.96
N PHE A 58 9.86 14.53 -4.69
CA PHE A 58 10.21 13.67 -5.82
C PHE A 58 9.40 14.09 -7.05
N LEU A 59 9.94 15.03 -7.82
CA LEU A 59 9.24 15.64 -8.97
C LEU A 59 8.82 14.61 -10.04
N TRP A 60 9.53 13.48 -10.16
CA TRP A 60 9.21 12.44 -11.15
C TRP A 60 7.91 11.67 -10.87
N PHE A 61 7.28 11.85 -9.70
CA PHE A 61 5.96 11.26 -9.44
C PHE A 61 4.87 11.85 -10.32
N GLU A 62 4.99 13.11 -10.74
CA GLU A 62 3.98 13.78 -11.55
C GLU A 62 3.72 13.04 -12.87
N GLY A 63 4.79 12.63 -13.57
CA GLY A 63 4.69 11.88 -14.83
C GLY A 63 4.16 10.45 -14.68
N ALA A 64 4.06 9.93 -13.45
CA ALA A 64 3.54 8.60 -13.16
C ALA A 64 2.09 8.64 -12.60
N ARG A 65 1.46 9.81 -12.54
CA ARG A 65 0.04 9.99 -12.21
C ARG A 65 -0.84 9.51 -13.36
N ASN A 66 -1.36 8.30 -13.26
CA ASN A 66 -2.27 7.75 -14.25
C ASN A 66 -3.26 6.78 -13.60
N TRP A 67 -4.30 6.41 -14.35
CA TRP A 67 -5.37 5.54 -13.85
C TRP A 67 -4.84 4.14 -13.46
N LEU A 68 -3.81 3.63 -14.12
CA LEU A 68 -3.21 2.34 -13.78
C LEU A 68 -2.48 2.40 -12.41
N SER A 69 -1.81 3.52 -12.11
CA SER A 69 -1.23 3.78 -10.78
C SER A 69 -2.31 3.77 -9.69
N ILE A 70 -3.49 4.34 -9.95
CA ILE A 70 -4.61 4.30 -9.01
C ILE A 70 -5.07 2.87 -8.76
N VAL A 71 -5.35 2.12 -9.84
CA VAL A 71 -5.83 0.73 -9.76
C VAL A 71 -4.83 -0.16 -9.05
N THR A 72 -3.54 -0.07 -9.37
CA THR A 72 -2.49 -0.88 -8.74
C THR A 72 -2.40 -0.62 -7.23
N HIS A 73 -2.57 0.62 -6.78
CA HIS A 73 -2.58 0.95 -5.35
C HIS A 73 -3.80 0.39 -4.63
N ILE A 74 -4.99 0.47 -5.25
CA ILE A 74 -6.21 -0.14 -4.71
C ILE A 74 -6.03 -1.65 -4.58
N VAL A 75 -5.59 -2.31 -5.65
CA VAL A 75 -5.36 -3.77 -5.67
C VAL A 75 -4.31 -4.16 -4.62
N PHE A 76 -3.21 -3.42 -4.53
CA PHE A 76 -2.19 -3.62 -3.50
C PHE A 76 -2.79 -3.56 -2.10
N GLY A 77 -3.58 -2.52 -1.81
CA GLY A 77 -4.22 -2.35 -0.50
C GLY A 77 -5.19 -3.48 -0.15
N VAL A 78 -5.99 -3.94 -1.11
CA VAL A 78 -6.89 -5.10 -0.96
C VAL A 78 -6.09 -6.38 -0.66
N VAL A 79 -5.05 -6.66 -1.45
CA VAL A 79 -4.22 -7.86 -1.28
C VAL A 79 -3.51 -7.84 0.07
N ALA A 80 -2.97 -6.68 0.47
CA ALA A 80 -2.31 -6.49 1.76
C ALA A 80 -3.25 -6.76 2.93
N SER A 81 -4.46 -6.20 2.90
CA SER A 81 -5.43 -6.36 3.99
C SER A 81 -5.99 -7.78 4.10
N LEU A 82 -6.27 -8.43 2.97
CA LEU A 82 -6.70 -9.83 2.93
C LEU A 82 -5.60 -10.78 3.41
N THR A 83 -4.35 -10.53 3.01
CA THR A 83 -3.19 -11.30 3.48
C THR A 83 -3.04 -11.18 4.99
N TYR A 84 -3.16 -9.98 5.54
CA TYR A 84 -3.14 -9.76 6.98
C TYR A 84 -4.27 -10.51 7.69
N LEU A 85 -5.50 -10.42 7.20
CA LEU A 85 -6.65 -11.12 7.79
C LEU A 85 -6.45 -12.64 7.80
N HIS A 86 -5.91 -13.19 6.71
CA HIS A 86 -5.59 -14.61 6.58
C HIS A 86 -4.54 -15.05 7.59
N LEU A 87 -3.42 -14.33 7.67
CA LEU A 87 -2.34 -14.61 8.63
C LEU A 87 -2.83 -14.52 10.07
N ARG A 88 -3.62 -13.50 10.40
CA ARG A 88 -4.22 -13.33 11.72
C ARG A 88 -5.17 -14.48 12.07
N THR A 89 -6.05 -14.87 11.15
CA THR A 89 -7.00 -15.96 11.38
C THR A 89 -6.28 -17.30 11.55
N ARG A 90 -5.21 -17.56 10.79
CA ARG A 90 -4.34 -18.73 10.98
C ARG A 90 -3.65 -18.73 12.35
N LYS A 91 -3.14 -17.58 12.80
CA LYS A 91 -2.49 -17.45 14.12
C LYS A 91 -3.47 -17.77 15.25
N LEU A 92 -4.69 -17.21 15.20
CA LEU A 92 -5.73 -17.47 16.20
C LEU A 92 -6.14 -18.95 16.27
N ARG A 93 -6.21 -19.65 15.12
CA ARG A 93 -6.52 -21.09 15.08
C ARG A 93 -5.40 -21.99 15.63
N ARG A 94 -4.15 -21.53 15.68
CA ARG A 94 -3.02 -22.31 16.22
C ARG A 94 -2.89 -22.19 17.74
N THR A 95 -3.50 -21.18 18.34
CA THR A 95 -3.40 -20.86 19.77
C THR A 95 -4.66 -21.22 20.57
N ALA A 96 -5.71 -21.67 19.89
CA ALA A 96 -6.96 -22.15 20.48
C ALA A 96 -6.96 -23.68 20.44
#